data_AF-A0A7Y0GEK9-F1
#
_entry.id   AF-A0A7Y0GEK9-F1
#
_cell.length_a   1.000
_cell.length_b   1.000
_cell.length_c   1.000
_cell.angle_alpha   90.00
_cell.angle_beta   90.00
_cell.angle_gamma   90.00
#
_symmetry.space_group_name_H-M   'P 1'
#
loop_
_entity.id
_entity.type
_entity.pdbx_description
1 polymer ?
#
loop_
_entity_poly.entity_id
_entity_poly.type
_entity_poly.pdbx_seq_one_letter_code
_entity_poly.pdbx_strand_id
1 'polypeptide(L)'
;MKKLITAFAITSLASLTFSTALQAQTTDPKTEWATKVVALQQGPELDRLVEQLAGSTAQDMIANWGPKLEANVPKAKQQKASEALNAELKTYAGDAKQLIGKQVGKVSSEILVPAYAERFTLEELKQIAAFFESPAIKKYQATAPELGNAFIQKLVEASRADVVARVKQFDDAAVKIVGTAPAAAGASKPAKK
;
A
#
# COMPACT_ATOMS: atom_id res chain seq x y z
N MET A 1 51.70 21.31 -75.75
CA MET A 1 50.47 20.89 -75.06
C MET A 1 50.17 21.88 -73.93
N LYS A 2 48.97 22.48 -73.98
CA LYS A 2 48.16 23.09 -72.89
C LYS A 2 48.83 23.95 -71.79
N LYS A 3 48.85 25.25 -72.08
CA LYS A 3 48.47 26.48 -71.33
C LYS A 3 48.59 26.57 -69.78
N LEU A 4 49.34 27.62 -69.42
CA LEU A 4 49.43 28.50 -68.25
C LEU A 4 48.14 28.85 -67.46
N ILE A 5 48.33 29.21 -66.18
CA ILE A 5 47.92 30.47 -65.46
C ILE A 5 47.45 30.22 -64.00
N THR A 6 48.13 30.94 -63.12
CA THR A 6 47.97 31.26 -61.69
C THR A 6 46.57 31.73 -61.26
N ALA A 7 46.14 31.38 -60.03
CA ALA A 7 45.23 32.21 -59.24
C ALA A 7 45.43 31.99 -57.73
N PHE A 8 45.81 33.08 -57.04
CA PHE A 8 45.81 33.27 -55.60
C PHE A 8 44.37 33.41 -55.08
N ALA A 9 44.03 32.77 -53.96
CA ALA A 9 42.84 33.12 -53.19
C ALA A 9 43.16 33.03 -51.69
N ILE A 10 43.00 34.18 -51.04
CA ILE A 10 43.11 34.43 -49.60
C ILE A 10 41.77 34.01 -48.98
N THR A 11 41.78 33.18 -47.94
CA THR A 11 40.60 32.99 -47.08
C THR A 11 40.97 32.89 -45.60
N SER A 12 40.29 33.74 -44.85
CA SER A 12 40.35 34.05 -43.42
C SER A 12 40.17 32.88 -42.44
N LEU A 13 41.03 32.90 -41.41
CA LEU A 13 40.79 32.73 -39.95
C LEU A 13 39.47 32.10 -39.47
N ALA A 14 39.56 31.00 -38.71
CA ALA A 14 38.60 30.64 -37.66
C ALA A 14 39.28 29.82 -36.55
N SER A 15 39.54 30.49 -35.44
CA SER A 15 40.05 29.94 -34.18
C SER A 15 38.98 29.05 -33.52
N LEU A 16 39.30 27.79 -33.25
CA LEU A 16 38.47 26.88 -32.45
C LEU A 16 38.66 27.19 -30.96
N THR A 17 37.79 28.03 -30.39
CA THR A 17 37.63 28.17 -28.94
C THR A 17 36.73 27.04 -28.41
N PHE A 18 37.29 26.13 -27.63
CA PHE A 18 36.52 25.26 -26.74
C PHE A 18 35.90 26.10 -25.63
N SER A 19 34.64 26.51 -25.80
CA SER A 19 33.83 27.00 -24.70
C SER A 19 33.34 25.79 -23.89
N THR A 20 33.97 25.53 -22.74
CA THR A 20 33.33 24.74 -21.68
C THR A 20 32.13 25.54 -21.17
N ALA A 21 30.95 25.26 -21.71
CA ALA A 21 29.71 25.71 -21.11
C ALA A 21 29.58 25.04 -19.74
N LEU A 22 29.79 25.84 -18.69
CA LEU A 22 29.42 25.52 -17.33
C LEU A 22 27.89 25.42 -17.32
N GLN A 23 27.32 24.24 -17.60
CA GLN A 23 25.90 23.99 -17.38
C GLN A 23 25.66 24.10 -15.87
N ALA A 24 25.13 25.25 -15.44
CA ALA A 24 24.33 25.31 -14.24
C ALA A 24 23.30 24.18 -14.35
N GLN A 25 23.32 23.23 -13.42
CA GLN A 25 22.35 22.14 -13.34
C GLN A 25 20.97 22.74 -13.03
N THR A 26 20.30 23.28 -14.03
CA THR A 26 18.86 23.47 -13.96
C THR A 26 18.28 22.07 -14.03
N THR A 27 17.80 21.55 -12.90
CA THR A 27 17.03 20.30 -12.85
C THR A 27 16.00 20.32 -13.97
N ASP A 28 15.94 19.23 -14.76
CA ASP A 28 14.96 19.10 -15.84
C ASP A 28 13.55 19.41 -15.29
N PRO A 29 12.80 20.38 -15.86
CA PRO A 29 11.45 20.70 -15.42
C PRO A 29 10.55 19.47 -15.30
N LYS A 30 10.77 18.46 -16.14
CA LYS A 30 10.03 17.20 -16.09
C LYS A 30 10.31 16.41 -14.80
N THR A 31 11.59 16.36 -14.37
CA THR A 31 12.00 15.75 -13.10
C THR A 31 11.42 16.50 -11.90
N GLU A 32 11.36 17.82 -11.94
CA GLU A 32 10.77 18.62 -10.86
C GLU A 32 9.27 18.33 -10.69
N TRP A 33 8.50 18.34 -11.80
CA TRP A 33 7.08 18.01 -11.75
C TRP A 33 6.82 16.55 -11.41
N ALA A 34 7.65 15.61 -11.87
CA ALA A 34 7.57 14.21 -11.45
C ALA A 34 7.82 14.06 -9.94
N THR A 35 8.81 14.76 -9.40
CA THR A 35 9.08 14.80 -7.94
C THR A 35 7.87 15.29 -7.17
N LYS A 36 7.25 16.38 -7.64
CA LYS A 36 6.04 16.93 -7.03
C LYS A 36 4.87 15.95 -7.08
N VAL A 37 4.63 15.32 -8.23
CA VAL A 37 3.55 14.32 -8.41
C VAL A 37 3.76 13.12 -7.51
N VAL A 38 4.99 12.60 -7.40
CA VAL A 38 5.31 11.49 -6.49
C VAL A 38 5.05 11.90 -5.05
N ALA A 39 5.51 13.09 -4.63
CA ALA A 39 5.29 13.60 -3.27
C ALA A 39 3.79 13.78 -2.95
N LEU A 40 2.98 14.29 -3.89
CA LEU A 40 1.53 14.46 -3.71
C LEU A 40 0.77 13.12 -3.54
N GLN A 41 1.37 12.02 -4.00
CA GLN A 41 0.81 10.68 -3.84
C GLN A 41 1.31 9.98 -2.57
N GLN A 42 2.34 10.51 -1.91
CA GLN A 42 2.74 10.06 -0.58
C GLN A 42 1.69 10.53 0.42
N GLY A 43 0.80 9.61 0.80
CA GLY A 43 -0.30 9.87 1.72
C GLY A 43 -0.47 8.74 2.74
N PRO A 44 -1.57 8.75 3.50
CA PRO A 44 -1.82 7.82 4.60
C PRO A 44 -1.73 6.33 4.21
N GLU A 45 -2.03 6.00 2.96
CA GLU A 45 -1.91 4.62 2.45
C GLU A 45 -0.46 4.13 2.40
N LEU A 46 0.50 5.01 2.13
CA LEU A 46 1.92 4.65 2.15
C LEU A 46 2.39 4.44 3.59
N ASP A 47 1.92 5.26 4.53
CA ASP A 47 2.19 5.06 5.96
C ASP A 47 1.60 3.73 6.45
N ARG A 48 0.38 3.40 6.03
CA ARG A 48 -0.27 2.11 6.29
C ARG A 48 0.53 0.94 5.70
N LEU A 49 1.09 1.10 4.51
CA LEU A 49 1.99 0.10 3.90
C LEU A 49 3.26 -0.08 4.74
N VAL A 50 3.89 1.00 5.19
CA VAL A 50 5.07 0.93 6.07
C VAL A 50 4.71 0.22 7.39
N GLU A 51 3.56 0.51 7.98
CA GLU A 51 3.06 -0.18 9.17
C GLU A 51 2.82 -1.68 8.91
N GLN A 52 2.21 -2.02 7.78
CA GLN A 52 1.97 -3.41 7.40
C GLN A 52 3.28 -4.19 7.21
N LEU A 53 4.27 -3.59 6.54
CA LEU A 53 5.59 -4.20 6.34
C LEU A 53 6.33 -4.38 7.67
N ALA A 54 6.31 -3.38 8.56
CA ALA A 54 6.89 -3.52 9.88
C ALA A 54 6.19 -4.62 10.69
N GLY A 55 4.85 -4.63 10.66
CA GLY A 55 4.02 -5.63 11.32
C GLY A 55 4.27 -7.05 10.82
N SER A 56 4.46 -7.26 9.51
CA SER A 56 4.75 -8.60 8.97
C SER A 56 6.07 -9.13 9.49
N THR A 57 7.11 -8.30 9.58
CA THR A 57 8.39 -8.74 10.14
C THR A 57 8.31 -9.09 11.63
N ALA A 58 7.42 -8.46 12.39
CA ALA A 58 7.19 -8.82 13.80
C ALA A 58 6.44 -10.16 13.94
N GLN A 59 5.55 -10.49 13.00
CA GLN A 59 4.90 -11.80 12.96
C GLN A 59 5.90 -12.94 12.75
N ASP A 60 6.92 -12.74 11.91
CA ASP A 60 7.98 -13.73 11.72
C ASP A 60 8.74 -14.02 13.03
N MET A 61 8.96 -12.98 13.84
CA MET A 61 9.60 -13.12 15.16
C MET A 61 8.72 -13.91 16.13
N ILE A 62 7.41 -13.65 16.14
CA ILE A 62 6.44 -14.41 16.96
C ILE A 62 6.45 -15.89 16.55
N ALA A 63 6.37 -16.17 15.25
CA ALA A 63 6.37 -17.54 14.73
C ALA A 63 7.65 -18.31 15.11
N ASN A 64 8.80 -17.63 15.13
CA ASN A 64 10.08 -18.23 15.49
C ASN A 64 10.28 -18.42 17.01
N TRP A 65 9.76 -17.50 17.83
CA TRP A 65 10.02 -17.49 19.29
C TRP A 65 8.88 -18.08 20.13
N GLY A 66 7.64 -18.09 19.64
CA GLY A 66 6.50 -18.68 20.35
C GLY A 66 6.74 -20.14 20.75
N PRO A 67 7.07 -21.05 19.81
CA PRO A 67 7.35 -22.44 20.14
C PRO A 67 8.57 -22.60 21.06
N LYS A 68 9.59 -21.74 20.94
CA LYS A 68 10.79 -21.78 21.79
C LYS A 68 10.48 -21.34 23.22
N LEU A 69 9.59 -20.37 23.40
CA LEU A 69 9.10 -19.95 24.71
C LEU A 69 8.39 -21.10 25.39
N GLU A 70 7.47 -21.77 24.68
CA GLU A 70 6.71 -22.90 25.21
C GLU A 70 7.60 -24.09 25.56
N ALA A 71 8.56 -24.42 24.70
CA ALA A 71 9.44 -25.58 24.87
C ALA A 71 10.52 -25.38 25.94
N ASN A 72 11.09 -24.18 26.06
CA ASN A 72 12.30 -23.95 26.85
C ASN A 72 12.09 -23.17 28.15
N VAL A 73 10.92 -22.55 28.35
CA VAL A 73 10.62 -21.78 29.57
C VAL A 73 9.68 -22.56 30.48
N PRO A 74 10.02 -22.78 31.77
CA PRO A 74 9.13 -23.42 32.72
C PRO A 74 7.78 -22.70 32.81
N LYS A 75 6.68 -23.45 32.90
CA LYS A 75 5.30 -22.92 32.88
C LYS A 75 5.06 -21.75 33.84
N ALA A 76 5.62 -21.82 35.05
CA ALA A 76 5.51 -20.76 36.06
C ALA A 76 6.17 -19.42 35.65
N LYS A 77 7.07 -19.42 34.67
CA LYS A 77 7.77 -18.23 34.16
C LYS A 77 7.32 -17.79 32.76
N GLN A 78 6.50 -18.60 32.07
CA GLN A 78 6.09 -18.35 30.69
C GLN A 78 5.35 -17.02 30.52
N GLN A 79 4.45 -16.65 31.43
CA GLN A 79 3.71 -15.38 31.35
C GLN A 79 4.66 -14.17 31.35
N LYS A 80 5.58 -14.11 32.33
CA LYS A 80 6.56 -13.02 32.44
C LYS A 80 7.49 -12.97 31.22
N ALA A 81 7.92 -14.14 30.73
CA ALA A 81 8.76 -14.22 29.55
C ALA A 81 8.01 -13.81 28.26
N SER A 82 6.72 -14.15 28.15
CA SER A 82 5.83 -13.69 27.07
C SER A 82 5.69 -12.18 27.08
N GLU A 83 5.42 -11.58 28.24
CA GLU A 83 5.33 -10.12 28.39
C GLU A 83 6.63 -9.41 28.01
N ALA A 84 7.78 -9.93 28.44
CA ALA A 84 9.09 -9.40 28.06
C ALA A 84 9.33 -9.51 26.53
N LEU A 85 9.02 -10.66 25.92
CA LEU A 85 9.12 -10.82 24.47
C LEU A 85 8.16 -9.88 23.72
N ASN A 86 6.94 -9.69 24.21
CA ASN A 86 5.98 -8.76 23.61
C ASN A 86 6.46 -7.30 23.69
N ALA A 87 7.13 -6.91 24.77
CA ALA A 87 7.75 -5.60 24.89
C ALA A 87 8.87 -5.42 23.84
N GLU A 88 9.76 -6.41 23.71
CA GLU A 88 10.82 -6.40 22.69
C GLU A 88 10.26 -6.40 21.26
N LEU A 89 9.20 -7.17 20.99
CA LEU A 89 8.51 -7.19 19.69
C LEU A 89 7.92 -5.82 19.34
N LYS A 90 7.38 -5.10 20.32
CA LYS A 90 6.87 -3.75 20.12
C LYS A 90 7.99 -2.77 19.79
N THR A 91 9.12 -2.86 20.49
CA THR A 91 10.32 -2.08 20.18
C THR A 91 10.81 -2.38 18.77
N TYR A 92 10.99 -3.66 18.44
CA TYR A 92 11.40 -4.12 17.12
C TYR A 92 10.48 -3.62 16.00
N ALA A 93 9.16 -3.73 16.18
CA ALA A 93 8.18 -3.25 15.18
C ALA A 93 8.27 -1.73 15.00
N GLY A 94 8.49 -0.99 16.09
CA GLY A 94 8.73 0.46 16.06
C GLY A 94 10.00 0.82 15.28
N ASP A 95 11.11 0.14 15.57
CA ASP A 95 12.39 0.33 14.89
C ASP A 95 12.29 -0.02 13.40
N ALA A 96 11.67 -1.16 13.08
CA ALA A 96 11.41 -1.58 11.71
C ALA A 96 10.58 -0.54 10.95
N LYS A 97 9.50 -0.01 11.55
CA LYS A 97 8.69 1.06 10.98
C LYS A 97 9.55 2.30 10.67
N GLN A 98 10.41 2.72 11.59
CA GLN A 98 11.30 3.86 11.37
C GLN A 98 12.33 3.59 10.27
N LEU A 99 12.94 2.41 10.24
CA LEU A 99 13.94 2.04 9.24
C LEU A 99 13.35 1.98 7.83
N ILE A 100 12.18 1.35 7.68
CA ILE A 100 11.46 1.26 6.41
C ILE A 100 10.99 2.68 5.99
N GLY A 101 10.42 3.44 6.92
CA GLY A 101 9.97 4.82 6.67
C GLY A 101 11.10 5.73 6.15
N LYS A 102 12.31 5.62 6.71
CA LYS A 102 13.49 6.36 6.23
C LYS A 102 13.86 6.05 4.78
N GLN A 103 13.53 4.85 4.28
CA GLN A 103 13.81 4.49 2.88
C GLN A 103 12.78 5.03 1.90
N VAL A 104 11.58 5.41 2.35
CA VAL A 104 10.50 5.86 1.47
C VAL A 104 10.94 7.01 0.57
N GLY A 105 11.54 8.07 1.13
CA GLY A 105 11.99 9.21 0.35
C GLY A 105 13.08 8.84 -0.66
N LYS A 106 14.06 8.02 -0.24
CA LYS A 106 15.15 7.56 -1.10
C LYS A 106 14.62 6.72 -2.28
N VAL A 107 13.84 5.68 -2.00
CA VAL A 107 13.28 4.79 -3.02
C VAL A 107 12.33 5.55 -3.95
N SER A 108 11.55 6.50 -3.41
CA SER A 108 10.71 7.37 -4.25
C SER A 108 11.55 8.19 -5.22
N SER A 109 12.64 8.79 -4.76
CA SER A 109 13.54 9.58 -5.60
C SER A 109 14.30 8.73 -6.63
N GLU A 110 14.78 7.55 -6.24
CA GLU A 110 15.61 6.69 -7.10
C GLU A 110 14.79 5.91 -8.13
N ILE A 111 13.54 5.55 -7.80
CA ILE A 111 12.72 4.65 -8.63
C ILE A 111 11.49 5.36 -9.19
N LEU A 112 10.70 6.03 -8.35
CA LEU A 112 9.42 6.58 -8.80
C LEU A 112 9.60 7.85 -9.62
N VAL A 113 10.43 8.80 -9.18
CA VAL A 113 10.65 10.06 -9.92
C VAL A 113 11.10 9.83 -11.36
N PRO A 114 12.15 9.03 -11.66
CA PRO A 114 12.53 8.75 -13.04
C PRO A 114 11.45 7.97 -13.79
N ALA A 115 10.74 7.05 -13.12
CA ALA A 115 9.65 6.31 -13.75
C ALA A 115 8.49 7.20 -14.22
N TYR A 116 8.13 8.22 -13.44
CA TYR A 116 7.11 9.22 -13.80
C TYR A 116 7.62 10.16 -14.88
N ALA A 117 8.87 10.64 -14.76
CA ALA A 117 9.48 11.51 -15.77
C ALA A 117 9.62 10.81 -17.13
N GLU A 118 9.81 9.49 -17.17
CA GLU A 118 9.86 8.72 -18.41
C GLU A 118 8.46 8.53 -19.03
N ARG A 119 7.46 8.17 -18.23
CA ARG A 119 6.14 7.70 -18.70
C ARG A 119 5.14 8.81 -19.03
N PHE A 120 5.25 9.97 -18.40
CA PHE A 120 4.31 11.08 -18.60
C PHE A 120 5.00 12.24 -19.31
N THR A 121 4.24 13.06 -20.02
CA THR A 121 4.72 14.34 -20.55
C THR A 121 4.76 15.40 -19.43
N LEU A 122 5.47 16.50 -19.67
CA LEU A 122 5.51 17.63 -18.73
C LEU A 122 4.10 18.18 -18.43
N GLU A 123 3.24 18.24 -19.43
CA GLU A 123 1.88 18.75 -19.30
C GLU A 123 1.00 17.81 -18.47
N GLU A 124 1.09 16.50 -18.72
CA GLU A 124 0.35 15.50 -17.91
C GLU A 124 0.81 15.52 -16.44
N LEU A 125 2.11 15.65 -16.17
CA LEU A 125 2.61 15.77 -14.80
C LEU A 125 2.04 17.00 -14.08
N LYS A 126 1.94 18.15 -14.78
CA LYS A 126 1.29 19.36 -14.24
C LYS A 126 -0.18 19.15 -13.96
N GLN A 127 -0.90 18.51 -14.89
CA GLN A 127 -2.32 18.22 -14.73
C GLN A 127 -2.58 17.28 -13.55
N ILE A 128 -1.77 16.24 -13.39
CA ILE A 128 -1.82 15.32 -12.24
C ILE A 128 -1.58 16.09 -10.94
N ALA A 129 -0.53 16.91 -10.89
CA ALA A 129 -0.23 17.71 -9.70
C ALA A 129 -1.38 18.67 -9.37
N ALA A 130 -1.92 19.39 -10.35
CA ALA A 130 -3.05 20.29 -10.16
C ALA A 130 -4.31 19.56 -9.66
N PHE A 131 -4.57 18.35 -10.17
CA PHE A 131 -5.66 17.51 -9.69
C PHE A 131 -5.51 17.17 -8.20
N PHE A 132 -4.35 16.68 -7.77
CA PHE A 132 -4.13 16.35 -6.35
C PHE A 132 -4.08 17.60 -5.44
N GLU A 133 -3.63 18.73 -5.96
CA GLU A 133 -3.63 19.99 -5.22
C GLU A 133 -5.01 20.63 -5.08
N SER A 134 -5.95 20.23 -5.94
CA SER A 134 -7.33 20.75 -5.96
C SER A 134 -7.98 20.65 -4.57
N PRO A 135 -8.50 21.77 -4.03
CA PRO A 135 -9.22 21.77 -2.75
C PRO A 135 -10.41 20.80 -2.74
N ALA A 136 -11.08 20.65 -3.89
CA ALA A 136 -12.20 19.71 -4.03
C ALA A 136 -11.73 18.26 -3.88
N ILE A 137 -10.58 17.91 -4.48
CA ILE A 137 -10.00 16.55 -4.37
C ILE A 137 -9.51 16.29 -2.96
N LYS A 138 -8.83 17.25 -2.31
CA LYS A 138 -8.42 17.12 -0.91
C LYS A 138 -9.61 16.90 0.02
N LYS A 139 -10.70 17.68 -0.16
CA LYS A 139 -11.94 17.49 0.60
C LYS A 139 -12.56 16.12 0.32
N TYR A 140 -12.62 15.71 -0.94
CA TYR A 140 -13.16 14.41 -1.31
C TYR A 140 -12.37 13.27 -0.65
N GLN A 141 -11.04 13.28 -0.70
CA GLN A 141 -10.20 12.26 -0.06
C GLN A 141 -10.41 12.20 1.46
N ALA A 142 -10.51 13.36 2.13
CA ALA A 142 -10.74 13.41 3.57
C ALA A 142 -12.14 12.91 3.97
N THR A 143 -13.16 13.18 3.16
CA THR A 143 -14.57 12.85 3.48
C THR A 143 -15.02 11.49 2.93
N ALA A 144 -14.33 10.92 1.94
CA ALA A 144 -14.72 9.64 1.31
C ALA A 144 -14.92 8.47 2.28
N PRO A 145 -14.06 8.25 3.32
CA PRO A 145 -14.28 7.18 4.29
C PRO A 145 -15.60 7.33 5.07
N GLU A 146 -15.97 8.56 5.43
CA GLU A 146 -17.22 8.84 6.14
C GLU A 146 -18.45 8.55 5.26
N LEU A 147 -18.39 8.95 3.99
CA LEU A 147 -19.44 8.64 3.01
C LEU A 147 -19.59 7.13 2.80
N GLY A 148 -18.47 6.41 2.70
CA GLY A 148 -18.45 4.95 2.62
C GLY A 148 -19.09 4.30 3.85
N ASN A 149 -18.74 4.77 5.05
CA ASN A 149 -19.32 4.27 6.30
C ASN A 149 -20.84 4.50 6.37
N ALA A 150 -21.30 5.69 5.98
CA ALA A 150 -22.74 6.00 5.93
C ALA A 150 -23.48 5.07 4.95
N PHE A 151 -22.90 4.82 3.78
CA PHE A 151 -23.44 3.88 2.81
C PHE A 151 -23.52 2.45 3.37
N ILE A 152 -22.44 1.95 3.98
CA ILE A 152 -22.39 0.60 4.56
C ILE A 152 -23.43 0.42 5.67
N GLN A 153 -23.56 1.39 6.57
CA GLN A 153 -24.56 1.33 7.65
C GLN A 153 -25.98 1.19 7.08
N LYS A 154 -26.32 1.99 6.07
CA LYS A 154 -27.62 1.90 5.40
C LYS A 154 -27.82 0.62 4.61
N LEU A 155 -26.77 0.12 3.96
CA LEU A 155 -26.84 -1.15 3.25
C LEU A 155 -27.07 -2.33 4.20
N VAL A 156 -26.42 -2.35 5.36
CA VAL A 156 -26.64 -3.38 6.39
C VAL A 156 -28.05 -3.28 6.97
N GLU A 157 -28.52 -2.07 7.27
CA GLU A 157 -29.88 -1.84 7.76
C GLU A 157 -30.93 -2.38 6.76
N ALA A 158 -30.78 -2.04 5.48
CA ALA A 158 -31.69 -2.44 4.42
C ALA A 158 -31.67 -3.95 4.11
N SER A 159 -30.52 -4.62 4.26
CA SER A 159 -30.37 -6.05 3.91
C SER A 159 -30.58 -7.03 5.07
N ARG A 160 -30.58 -6.55 6.33
CA ARG A 160 -30.59 -7.40 7.53
C ARG A 160 -31.72 -8.43 7.54
N ALA A 161 -32.95 -8.00 7.26
CA ALA A 161 -34.12 -8.88 7.36
C ALA A 161 -34.02 -10.06 6.38
N ASP A 162 -33.65 -9.80 5.14
CA ASP A 162 -33.55 -10.83 4.09
C ASP A 162 -32.41 -11.80 4.38
N VAL A 163 -31.26 -11.30 4.86
CA VAL A 163 -30.12 -12.15 5.25
C VAL A 163 -30.51 -13.06 6.41
N VAL A 164 -31.15 -12.53 7.45
CA VAL A 164 -31.64 -13.34 8.58
C VAL A 164 -32.64 -14.40 8.13
N ALA A 165 -33.53 -14.07 7.19
CA ALA A 165 -34.46 -15.04 6.63
C ALA A 165 -33.74 -16.18 5.88
N ARG A 166 -32.66 -15.88 5.14
CA ARG A 166 -31.83 -16.90 4.48
C ARG A 166 -31.10 -17.79 5.47
N VAL A 167 -30.62 -17.26 6.60
CA VAL A 167 -30.00 -18.07 7.68
C VAL A 167 -31.00 -19.08 8.22
N LYS A 168 -32.22 -18.64 8.55
CA LYS A 168 -33.27 -19.55 9.03
C LYS A 168 -33.58 -20.66 8.01
N GLN A 169 -33.68 -20.31 6.72
CA GLN A 169 -33.93 -21.29 5.66
C GLN A 169 -32.80 -22.31 5.54
N PHE A 170 -31.55 -21.87 5.71
CA PHE A 170 -30.40 -22.77 5.77
C PHE A 170 -30.50 -23.70 6.98
N ASP A 171 -30.80 -23.20 8.17
CA ASP A 171 -30.96 -24.03 9.39
C ASP A 171 -32.04 -25.09 9.20
N ASP A 172 -33.20 -24.70 8.65
CA ASP A 172 -34.31 -25.63 8.36
C ASP A 172 -33.88 -26.74 7.37
N ALA A 173 -33.03 -26.42 6.39
CA ALA A 173 -32.49 -27.40 5.44
C ALA A 173 -31.41 -28.28 6.09
N ALA A 174 -30.53 -27.69 6.88
CA ALA A 174 -29.44 -28.39 7.58
C ALA A 174 -30.01 -29.43 8.56
N VAL A 175 -31.02 -29.08 9.35
CA VAL A 175 -31.70 -30.02 10.27
C VAL A 175 -32.26 -31.24 9.55
N LYS A 176 -32.85 -31.05 8.35
CA LYS A 176 -33.34 -32.15 7.52
C LYS A 176 -32.21 -33.06 7.02
N ILE A 177 -31.06 -32.48 6.67
CA ILE A 177 -29.89 -33.22 6.15
C ILE A 177 -29.22 -34.02 7.26
N VAL A 178 -28.98 -33.42 8.43
CA VAL A 178 -28.28 -34.08 9.55
C VAL A 178 -29.15 -35.10 10.30
N GLY A 179 -30.43 -35.21 9.94
CA GLY A 179 -31.32 -36.27 10.43
C GLY A 179 -31.77 -36.13 11.89
N THR A 180 -31.50 -35.01 12.56
CA THR A 180 -31.99 -34.76 13.92
C THR A 180 -33.41 -34.18 13.88
N ALA A 181 -34.38 -34.99 13.46
CA ALA A 181 -35.75 -34.75 13.88
C ALA A 181 -35.83 -35.01 15.41
N PRO A 182 -36.51 -34.18 16.21
CA PRO A 182 -36.84 -34.59 17.56
C PRO A 182 -37.59 -35.91 17.47
N ALA A 183 -37.15 -36.93 18.20
CA ALA A 183 -37.88 -38.18 18.30
C ALA A 183 -39.30 -37.85 18.76
N ALA A 184 -40.29 -38.02 17.88
CA ALA A 184 -41.68 -37.97 18.26
C ALA A 184 -41.86 -39.03 19.35
N ALA A 185 -42.25 -38.59 20.55
CA ALA A 185 -42.51 -39.46 21.68
C ALA A 185 -43.46 -40.57 21.23
N GLY A 186 -42.96 -41.81 21.27
CA GLY A 186 -43.67 -42.99 20.83
C GLY A 186 -45.01 -43.12 21.54
N ALA A 187 -46.09 -43.11 20.76
CA ALA A 187 -47.41 -43.51 21.21
C ALA A 187 -47.35 -44.96 21.70
N SER A 188 -47.27 -45.16 23.01
CA SER A 188 -47.44 -46.45 23.64
C SER A 188 -48.91 -46.85 23.57
N LYS A 189 -49.19 -47.83 22.72
CA LYS A 189 -50.50 -48.48 22.57
C LYS A 189 -50.87 -49.22 23.87
N PRO A 190 -52.03 -48.99 24.50
CA PRO A 190 -52.44 -49.79 25.65
C PRO A 190 -52.91 -51.18 25.20
N ALA A 191 -52.36 -52.22 25.83
CA ALA A 191 -52.79 -53.59 25.66
C ALA A 191 -54.10 -53.86 26.44
N LYS A 192 -54.99 -54.62 25.81
CA LYS A 192 -56.27 -55.10 26.36
C LYS A 192 -56.06 -55.93 27.63
N LYS A 193 -56.94 -55.73 28.61
CA LYS A 193 -57.51 -56.81 29.42
C LYS A 193 -58.95 -56.48 29.76
#